data_AF-A0A1S4CHK1-F1
#
_entry.id   AF-A0A1S4CHK1-F1
#
_cell.length_a   1.000
_cell.length_b   1.000
_cell.length_c   1.000
_cell.angle_alpha   90.00
_cell.angle_beta   90.00
_cell.angle_gamma   90.00
#
_symmetry.space_group_name_H-M   'P 1'
#
loop_
_entity.id
_entity.type
_entity.pdbx_description
1 polymer ?
#
loop_
_entity_poly.entity_id
_entity_poly.type
_entity_poly.pdbx_seq_one_letter_code
_entity_poly.pdbx_strand_id
1 'polypeptide(L)'
;MEEPGSGAVGYIDNKRISVGTLEWVKRHGVLENPFLEFDDFKNQSVVYVGVDGALAGLIYVEDQIREDARHVVESLSKQGISTYLLSGDKKNAAEYVASVVGIPKENIDIEGQQMESEIEKKA
;
A
#
# COMPACT_ATOMS: atom_id res chain seq x y z
N MET A 1 -8.30 21.87 5.97
CA MET A 1 -6.93 21.99 5.42
C MET A 1 -6.52 20.61 4.98
N GLU A 2 -5.91 20.46 3.80
CA GLU A 2 -5.46 19.18 3.29
C GLU A 2 -4.13 19.34 2.57
N GLU A 3 -3.36 18.26 2.52
CA GLU A 3 -2.10 18.12 1.79
C GLU A 3 -2.10 16.75 1.11
N PRO A 4 -2.13 16.70 -0.24
CA PRO A 4 -2.12 15.45 -1.00
C PRO A 4 -0.96 14.54 -0.58
N GLY A 5 -1.25 13.26 -0.35
CA GLY A 5 -0.27 12.28 0.10
C GLY A 5 0.06 12.33 1.60
N SER A 6 -0.39 13.36 2.32
CA SER A 6 -0.15 13.52 3.76
C SER A 6 -1.43 13.35 4.59
N GLY A 7 -2.47 14.14 4.33
CA GLY A 7 -3.72 14.05 5.08
C GLY A 7 -4.61 15.29 5.03
N ALA A 8 -5.60 15.31 5.92
CA ALA A 8 -6.55 16.40 6.11
C ALA A 8 -6.76 16.75 7.59
N VAL A 9 -7.22 17.98 7.83
CA VAL A 9 -7.62 18.51 9.14
C VAL A 9 -8.95 19.25 9.00
N GLY A 10 -9.87 18.99 9.91
CA GLY A 10 -11.18 19.61 9.99
C GLY A 10 -11.70 19.72 11.42
N TYR A 11 -12.98 20.09 11.55
CA TYR A 11 -13.66 20.16 12.83
C TYR A 11 -14.96 19.36 12.77
N ILE A 12 -15.21 18.56 13.81
CA ILE A 12 -16.47 17.82 14.02
C ILE A 12 -16.91 18.12 15.45
N ASP A 13 -18.14 18.60 15.65
CA ASP A 13 -18.67 18.97 16.97
C ASP A 13 -17.73 19.85 17.80
N ASN A 14 -17.12 20.85 17.14
CA ASN A 14 -16.15 21.77 17.72
C ASN A 14 -14.83 21.14 18.21
N LYS A 15 -14.58 19.86 17.88
CA LYS A 15 -13.30 19.17 18.11
C LYS A 15 -12.44 19.23 16.87
N ARG A 16 -11.14 19.44 17.02
CA ARG A 16 -10.19 19.43 15.92
C ARG A 16 -9.82 18.00 15.58
N ILE A 17 -10.07 17.61 14.32
CA ILE A 17 -9.82 16.27 13.81
C ILE A 17 -8.67 16.34 12.79
N SER A 18 -7.66 15.49 12.94
CA SER A 18 -6.61 15.29 11.94
C SER A 18 -6.63 13.84 11.46
N VAL A 19 -6.59 13.63 10.14
CA VAL A 19 -6.54 12.30 9.52
C VAL A 19 -5.41 12.25 8.50
N GLY A 20 -4.57 11.21 8.52
CA GLY A 20 -3.46 11.11 7.55
C GLY A 20 -2.34 10.18 7.99
N THR A 21 -1.13 10.42 7.45
CA THR A 21 0.09 9.72 7.89
C THR A 21 0.39 9.99 9.37
N LEU A 22 1.23 9.15 9.99
CA LEU A 22 1.65 9.36 11.39
C LEU A 22 2.31 10.73 11.57
N GLU A 23 3.13 11.13 10.59
CA GLU A 23 3.77 12.45 10.59
C GLU A 23 2.74 13.59 10.50
N TRP A 24 1.72 13.43 9.64
CA TRP A 24 0.66 14.42 9.49
C TRP A 24 -0.08 14.66 10.80
N VAL A 25 -0.53 13.62 11.49
CA VAL A 25 -1.27 13.80 12.75
C VAL A 25 -0.39 14.39 13.86
N LYS A 26 0.90 14.01 13.91
CA LYS A 26 1.87 14.60 14.84
C LYS A 26 2.08 16.09 14.59
N ARG A 27 2.24 16.49 13.33
CA ARG A 27 2.36 17.90 12.91
C ARG A 27 1.13 18.73 13.32
N HIS A 28 -0.02 18.08 13.50
CA HIS A 28 -1.27 18.70 13.89
C HIS A 28 -1.64 18.54 15.38
N GLY A 29 -0.66 18.22 16.22
CA GLY A 29 -0.78 18.32 17.68
C GLY A 29 -0.94 16.98 18.39
N VAL A 30 -0.89 15.84 17.68
CA VAL A 30 -0.83 14.53 18.32
C VAL A 30 0.55 14.31 18.93
N LEU A 31 0.62 14.23 20.26
CA LEU A 31 1.90 14.14 20.99
C LEU A 31 2.37 12.70 21.23
N GLU A 32 1.43 11.78 21.38
CA GLU A 32 1.70 10.39 21.73
C GLU A 32 1.14 9.44 20.68
N ASN A 33 1.89 8.36 20.40
CA ASN A 33 1.40 7.22 19.63
C ASN A 33 1.31 6.02 20.58
N PRO A 34 0.14 5.72 21.19
CA PRO A 34 -0.03 4.50 21.97
C PRO A 34 -0.01 3.22 21.12
N PHE A 35 -0.06 3.34 19.78
CA PHE A 35 -0.10 2.23 18.83
C PHE A 35 1.27 1.90 18.25
N LEU A 36 2.37 2.04 19.02
CA LEU A 36 3.73 1.73 18.54
C LEU A 36 3.88 0.31 17.99
N GLU A 37 3.13 -0.64 18.53
CA GLU A 37 3.12 -2.04 18.07
C GLU A 37 2.48 -2.21 16.68
N PHE A 38 1.75 -1.20 16.21
CA PHE A 38 1.06 -1.19 14.91
C PHE A 38 1.87 -0.47 13.82
N ASP A 39 3.09 0.00 14.10
CA ASP A 39 3.98 0.52 13.06
C ASP A 39 4.46 -0.59 12.09
N ASP A 40 4.15 -1.87 12.37
CA ASP A 40 4.58 -3.03 11.56
C ASP A 40 3.60 -3.45 10.46
N PHE A 41 2.61 -2.61 10.13
CA PHE A 41 1.73 -2.77 8.96
C PHE A 41 2.50 -2.54 7.63
N LYS A 42 3.51 -3.37 7.35
CA LYS A 42 4.43 -3.19 6.20
C LYS A 42 3.75 -3.21 4.85
N ASN A 43 2.58 -3.84 4.76
CA ASN A 43 1.86 -4.07 3.52
C ASN A 43 0.47 -3.41 3.48
N GLN A 44 0.06 -2.72 4.55
CA GLN A 44 -1.24 -2.07 4.63
C GLN A 44 -1.11 -0.56 4.59
N SER A 45 -2.07 0.10 3.96
CA SER A 45 -2.17 1.56 3.99
C SER A 45 -2.82 1.99 5.29
N VAL A 46 -2.05 2.64 6.17
CA VAL A 46 -2.52 3.07 7.49
C VAL A 46 -2.82 4.57 7.51
N VAL A 47 -4.01 4.93 7.99
CA VAL A 47 -4.47 6.30 8.21
C VAL A 47 -4.69 6.49 9.72
N TYR A 48 -3.91 7.39 10.31
CA TYR A 48 -4.01 7.76 11.71
C TYR A 48 -5.09 8.82 11.92
N VAL A 49 -5.80 8.76 13.06
CA VAL A 49 -6.88 9.69 13.41
C VAL A 49 -6.59 10.36 14.74
N GLY A 50 -6.36 11.67 14.71
CA GLY A 50 -6.18 12.52 15.89
C GLY A 50 -7.45 13.31 16.24
N VAL A 51 -7.73 13.43 17.53
CA VAL A 51 -8.83 14.25 18.08
C VAL A 51 -8.28 15.12 19.21
N ASP A 52 -8.36 16.44 19.05
CA ASP A 52 -7.90 17.44 20.04
C ASP A 52 -6.48 17.19 20.56
N GLY A 53 -5.58 16.73 19.68
CA GLY A 53 -4.17 16.48 20.02
C GLY A 53 -3.88 15.12 20.67
N ALA A 54 -4.86 14.23 20.76
CA ALA A 54 -4.67 12.83 21.13
C ALA A 54 -4.87 11.91 19.92
N LEU A 55 -4.09 10.83 19.82
CA LEU A 55 -4.30 9.81 18.80
C LEU A 55 -5.50 8.95 19.21
N ALA A 56 -6.62 9.08 18.50
CA ALA A 56 -7.85 8.37 18.81
C ALA A 56 -7.88 6.95 18.22
N GLY A 57 -7.13 6.71 17.14
CA GLY A 57 -7.04 5.40 16.51
C GLY A 57 -6.34 5.45 15.15
N LEU A 58 -6.42 4.32 14.45
CA LEU A 58 -5.97 4.16 13.08
C LEU A 58 -6.99 3.35 12.27
N ILE A 59 -6.99 3.57 10.97
CA ILE A 59 -7.73 2.81 9.97
C ILE A 59 -6.67 2.21 9.05
N TYR A 60 -6.64 0.89 8.88
CA TYR A 60 -5.79 0.27 7.88
C TYR A 60 -6.63 -0.27 6.73
N VAL A 61 -6.07 -0.18 5.53
CA VAL A 61 -6.66 -0.71 4.30
C VAL A 61 -5.70 -1.73 3.73
N GLU A 62 -6.22 -2.90 3.40
CA GLU A 62 -5.50 -3.99 2.76
C GLU A 62 -6.25 -4.38 1.48
N ASP A 63 -5.52 -4.45 0.38
CA ASP A 63 -6.07 -4.98 -0.86
C ASP A 63 -6.11 -6.50 -0.78
N GLN A 64 -7.31 -7.05 -0.97
CA GLN A 64 -7.47 -8.50 -1.01
C GLN A 64 -7.05 -9.04 -2.37
N ILE A 65 -6.12 -9.99 -2.34
CA ILE A 65 -5.76 -10.78 -3.51
C ILE A 65 -6.94 -11.68 -3.84
N ARG A 66 -7.38 -11.69 -5.10
CA ARG A 66 -8.46 -12.57 -5.55
C ARG A 66 -8.10 -14.03 -5.25
N GLU A 67 -9.06 -14.77 -4.69
CA GLU A 67 -8.87 -16.17 -4.29
C GLU A 67 -8.42 -17.07 -5.45
N ASP A 68 -8.85 -16.75 -6.68
CA ASP A 68 -8.52 -17.49 -7.90
C ASP A 68 -7.19 -17.09 -8.55
N ALA A 69 -6.55 -16.00 -8.10
CA ALA A 69 -5.38 -15.43 -8.76
C ALA A 69 -4.23 -16.44 -8.89
N ARG A 70 -3.94 -17.17 -7.82
CA ARG A 70 -2.90 -18.21 -7.82
C ARG A 70 -3.20 -19.31 -8.83
N HIS A 71 -4.45 -19.79 -8.87
CA HIS A 71 -4.85 -20.84 -9.81
C HIS A 71 -4.71 -20.37 -11.27
N VAL A 72 -5.04 -19.11 -11.54
CA VAL A 72 -4.87 -18.51 -12.88
C VAL A 72 -3.39 -18.46 -13.27
N VAL A 73 -2.52 -17.96 -12.40
CA VAL A 73 -1.06 -17.90 -12.66
C VAL A 73 -0.49 -19.31 -12.89
N GLU A 74 -0.87 -20.28 -12.06
CA GLU A 74 -0.43 -21.67 -12.21
C GLU A 74 -0.92 -22.29 -13.53
N SER A 75 -2.15 -21.99 -13.95
CA SER A 75 -2.71 -22.47 -15.21
C SER A 75 -1.98 -21.91 -16.44
N LEU A 76 -1.64 -20.62 -16.41
CA LEU A 76 -0.85 -19.97 -17.47
C LEU A 76 0.57 -20.54 -17.53
N SER A 77 1.21 -20.72 -16.37
CA SER A 77 2.55 -21.32 -16.26
C SER A 77 2.58 -22.74 -16.83
N LYS A 78 1.56 -23.58 -16.55
CA LYS A 78 1.42 -24.93 -17.12
C LYS A 78 1.25 -24.93 -18.65
N GLN A 79 0.80 -23.83 -19.23
CA GLN A 79 0.69 -23.65 -20.68
C GLN A 79 1.98 -23.07 -21.29
N GLY A 80 3.03 -22.84 -20.50
CA GLY A 80 4.28 -22.22 -20.95
C GLY A 80 4.18 -20.71 -21.13
N ILE A 81 3.16 -20.06 -20.55
CA ILE A 81 2.96 -18.60 -20.64
C ILE A 81 3.60 -17.95 -19.42
N SER A 82 4.59 -17.08 -19.66
CA SER A 82 5.22 -16.28 -18.60
C SER A 82 4.29 -15.19 -18.10
N THR A 83 4.13 -15.10 -16.78
CA THR A 83 3.35 -14.06 -16.10
C THR A 83 4.25 -13.04 -15.43
N TYR A 84 3.90 -11.77 -15.57
CA TYR A 84 4.59 -10.62 -14.97
C TYR A 84 3.62 -9.82 -14.10
N LEU A 85 4.12 -9.26 -13.00
CA LEU A 85 3.37 -8.32 -12.16
C LEU A 85 3.86 -6.90 -12.44
N LEU A 86 2.98 -6.08 -13.02
CA LEU A 86 3.19 -4.66 -13.22
C LEU A 86 2.47 -3.91 -12.11
N SER A 87 3.19 -3.08 -11.35
CA SER A 87 2.60 -2.33 -10.25
C SER A 87 3.20 -0.92 -10.15
N GLY A 88 2.35 0.06 -9.86
CA GLY A 88 2.74 1.40 -9.44
C GLY A 88 2.89 1.53 -7.92
N ASP A 89 2.65 0.45 -7.17
CA ASP A 89 2.76 0.44 -5.71
C ASP A 89 4.22 0.32 -5.26
N LYS A 90 4.43 0.49 -3.96
CA LYS A 90 5.73 0.25 -3.34
C LYS A 90 6.17 -1.19 -3.60
N LYS A 91 7.46 -1.36 -3.90
CA LYS A 91 8.12 -2.65 -4.15
C LYS A 91 7.72 -3.76 -3.18
N ASN A 92 7.63 -3.48 -1.88
CA ASN A 92 7.27 -4.49 -0.87
C ASN A 92 5.86 -5.05 -1.06
N ALA A 93 4.89 -4.21 -1.45
CA ALA A 93 3.52 -4.64 -1.69
C ALA A 93 3.44 -5.53 -2.94
N ALA A 94 4.11 -5.13 -4.03
CA ALA A 94 4.18 -5.92 -5.24
C ALA A 94 4.89 -7.27 -5.02
N GLU A 95 6.02 -7.28 -4.29
CA GLU A 95 6.72 -8.52 -3.92
C GLU A 95 5.84 -9.45 -3.07
N TYR A 96 5.07 -8.90 -2.15
CA TYR A 96 4.11 -9.67 -1.35
C TYR A 96 3.05 -10.31 -2.25
N VAL A 97 2.38 -9.54 -3.11
CA VAL A 97 1.36 -10.05 -4.03
C VAL A 97 1.94 -11.14 -4.94
N ALA A 98 3.08 -10.89 -5.57
CA ALA A 98 3.77 -11.85 -6.43
C ALA A 98 4.07 -13.16 -5.71
N SER A 99 4.53 -13.09 -4.45
CA SER A 99 4.80 -14.28 -3.64
C SER A 99 3.55 -15.12 -3.34
N VAL A 100 2.40 -14.47 -3.16
CA VAL A 100 1.12 -15.15 -2.88
C VAL A 100 0.58 -15.84 -4.14
N VAL A 101 0.68 -15.18 -5.30
CA VAL A 101 0.14 -15.71 -6.56
C VAL A 101 1.11 -16.60 -7.34
N GLY A 102 2.39 -16.65 -6.96
CA GLY A 102 3.40 -17.50 -7.58
C GLY A 102 4.14 -16.86 -8.76
N ILE A 103 4.24 -15.54 -8.81
CA ILE A 103 5.06 -14.82 -9.81
C ILE A 103 6.51 -14.72 -9.30
N PRO A 104 7.53 -15.11 -10.10
CA PRO A 104 8.94 -14.97 -9.74
C PRO A 104 9.34 -13.51 -9.51
N LYS A 105 10.30 -13.25 -8.61
CA LYS A 105 10.71 -11.88 -8.27
C LYS A 105 11.32 -11.12 -9.45
N GLU A 106 11.99 -11.83 -10.35
CA GLU A 106 12.54 -11.32 -11.59
C GLU A 106 11.48 -10.87 -12.61
N ASN A 107 10.21 -11.26 -12.41
CA ASN A 107 9.08 -10.90 -13.25
C ASN A 107 8.19 -9.83 -12.60
N ILE A 108 8.71 -9.07 -11.64
CA ILE A 108 8.02 -7.95 -11.01
C ILE A 108 8.61 -6.66 -11.57
N ASP A 109 7.76 -5.85 -12.20
CA ASP A 109 8.13 -4.56 -12.76
C ASP A 109 7.40 -3.44 -12.00
N ILE A 110 8.19 -2.58 -11.37
CA ILE A 110 7.74 -1.43 -10.59
C ILE A 110 7.84 -0.20 -11.49
N GLU A 111 6.75 0.54 -11.64
CA GLU A 111 6.65 1.71 -12.55
C GLU A 111 6.82 1.40 -14.05
N GLY A 112 6.90 0.12 -14.46
CA GLY A 112 6.85 -0.28 -15.88
C GLY A 112 8.15 -0.11 -16.65
N GLN A 113 9.27 0.15 -15.97
CA GLN A 113 10.55 0.45 -16.63
C GLN A 113 11.20 -0.78 -17.29
N GLN A 114 10.93 -2.00 -16.82
CA GLN A 114 11.57 -3.21 -17.35
C GLN A 114 10.84 -3.77 -18.58
N MET A 115 9.51 -3.72 -18.58
CA MET A 115 8.67 -4.32 -19.63
C MET A 115 8.79 -3.57 -20.96
N GLU A 116 8.93 -2.23 -20.93
CA GLU A 116 9.20 -1.42 -22.13
C GLU A 116 10.46 -1.90 -22.85
N SER A 117 11.53 -2.16 -22.10
CA SER A 117 12.81 -2.63 -22.66
C SER A 117 12.78 -4.08 -23.16
N GLU A 118 11.92 -4.93 -22.61
CA GLU A 118 11.75 -6.34 -23.01
C GLU A 118 10.90 -6.47 -24.27
N ILE A 119 9.85 -5.65 -24.39
CA ILE A 119 8.97 -5.61 -25.57
C ILE A 119 9.74 -5.08 -26.78
N GLU A 120 10.54 -4.02 -26.63
CA GLU A 120 11.37 -3.49 -27.72
C GLU A 120 12.43 -4.47 -28.23
N LYS A 121 12.95 -5.37 -27.38
CA LYS A 121 13.94 -6.39 -27.80
C LYS A 121 13.33 -7.55 -28.58
N LYS A 122 12.01 -7.75 -28.48
CA LYS A 122 11.27 -8.86 -29.10
C LYS A 122 10.43 -8.42 -30.30
N ALA A 123 10.33 -7.11 -30.57
CA ALA A 123 9.70 -6.51 -31.76
C ALA A 123 10.70 -6.33 -32.90
#